data_AF-A0A357YJX3-F1
#
_entry.id   AF-A0A357YJX3-F1
#
_cell.length_a   1.000
_cell.length_b   1.000
_cell.length_c   1.000
_cell.angle_alpha   90.00
_cell.angle_beta   90.00
_cell.angle_gamma   90.00
#
_symmetry.space_group_name_H-M   'P 1'
#
loop_
_entity.id
_entity.type
_entity.pdbx_description
1 polymer ?
#
loop_
_entity_poly.entity_id
_entity_poly.type
_entity_poly.pdbx_seq_one_letter_code
_entity_poly.pdbx_strand_id
1 'polypeptide(L)'
;VIEDYNNGNIEGALDHQNFAQEVINVIARYRGNIVAGKRIMKFLGIDLGINRTPFQNVTDEEETIIRKELEAIGFFERCNRI
;
A
#
# COMPACT_ATOMS: atom_id res chain seq x y z
N VAL A 1 -12.76 -5.87 5.74
CA VAL A 1 -12.65 -5.72 7.22
C VAL A 1 -13.99 -5.34 7.83
N ILE A 2 -14.49 -4.11 7.66
CA ILE A 2 -15.68 -3.60 8.38
C ILE A 2 -16.94 -4.44 8.07
N GLU A 3 -17.19 -4.77 6.81
CA GLU A 3 -18.35 -5.59 6.41
C GLU A 3 -18.34 -6.98 7.06
N ASP A 4 -17.25 -7.72 6.91
CA ASP A 4 -17.06 -9.02 7.56
C ASP A 4 -17.23 -8.96 9.08
N TYR A 5 -16.64 -7.94 9.71
CA TYR A 5 -16.77 -7.74 11.14
C TYR A 5 -18.23 -7.53 11.55
N ASN A 6 -18.95 -6.65 10.85
CA ASN A 6 -20.37 -6.37 11.12
C ASN A 6 -21.28 -7.60 10.88
N ASN A 7 -20.90 -8.46 9.93
CA ASN A 7 -21.61 -9.71 9.64
C ASN A 7 -21.23 -10.87 10.59
N GLY A 8 -20.32 -10.64 11.55
CA GLY A 8 -19.82 -11.67 12.47
C GLY A 8 -18.80 -12.63 11.85
N ASN A 9 -18.35 -12.39 10.63
CA ASN A 9 -17.28 -13.14 9.96
C ASN A 9 -15.89 -12.65 10.44
N ILE A 10 -15.51 -13.06 11.65
CA ILE A 10 -14.26 -12.60 12.27
C ILE A 10 -13.01 -13.10 11.51
N GLU A 11 -13.05 -14.30 10.96
CA GLU A 11 -11.91 -14.85 10.19
C GLU A 11 -11.66 -14.04 8.91
N GLY A 12 -12.70 -13.68 8.17
CA GLY A 12 -12.58 -12.80 6.99
C GLY A 12 -12.09 -11.40 7.35
N ALA A 13 -12.60 -10.83 8.45
CA ALA A 13 -12.13 -9.54 8.95
C ALA A 13 -10.64 -9.57 9.30
N LEU A 14 -10.16 -10.66 9.90
CA LEU A 14 -8.75 -10.87 10.25
C LEU A 14 -7.87 -11.01 8.99
N ASP A 15 -8.26 -11.81 7.99
CA ASP A 15 -7.51 -11.92 6.73
C ASP A 15 -7.33 -10.55 6.07
N HIS A 16 -8.43 -9.80 5.95
CA HIS A 16 -8.40 -8.47 5.36
C HIS A 16 -7.52 -7.49 6.15
N GLN A 17 -7.54 -7.58 7.48
CA GLN A 17 -6.73 -6.71 8.32
C GLN A 17 -5.25 -7.07 8.25
N ASN A 18 -4.90 -8.37 8.21
CA ASN A 18 -3.53 -8.83 8.03
C ASN A 18 -2.96 -8.39 6.67
N PHE A 19 -3.76 -8.50 5.60
CA PHE A 19 -3.36 -7.95 4.30
C PHE A 19 -3.09 -6.43 4.37
N ALA A 20 -3.98 -5.67 5.03
CA ALA A 20 -3.77 -4.24 5.21
C ALA A 20 -2.48 -3.94 6.00
N GLN A 21 -2.16 -4.75 7.02
CA GLN A 21 -0.91 -4.63 7.79
C GLN A 21 0.32 -4.88 6.93
N GLU A 22 0.31 -5.89 6.04
CA GLU A 22 1.42 -6.13 5.11
C GLU A 22 1.67 -4.93 4.19
N VAL A 23 0.61 -4.29 3.69
CA VAL A 23 0.73 -3.07 2.89
C VAL A 23 1.28 -1.91 3.73
N ILE A 24 0.82 -1.76 4.97
CA ILE A 24 1.34 -0.74 5.91
C ILE A 24 2.82 -0.99 6.22
N ASN A 25 3.26 -2.24 6.33
CA ASN A 25 4.66 -2.59 6.57
C ASN A 25 5.56 -2.13 5.41
N VAL A 26 5.09 -2.19 4.15
CA VAL A 26 5.80 -1.57 3.01
C VAL A 26 5.82 -0.05 3.20
N ILE A 27 4.67 0.58 3.43
CA ILE A 27 4.59 2.04 3.57
C ILE A 27 5.54 2.56 4.67
N ALA A 28 5.58 1.89 5.83
CA ALA A 28 6.42 2.26 6.95
C ALA A 28 7.93 2.13 6.63
N ARG A 29 8.34 1.08 5.91
CA ARG A 29 9.72 0.89 5.46
C ARG A 29 10.22 2.01 4.55
N TYR A 30 9.33 2.59 3.74
CA TYR A 30 9.69 3.61 2.75
C TYR A 30 9.22 5.03 3.13
N ARG A 31 9.49 5.45 4.37
CA ARG A 31 9.26 6.83 4.87
C ARG A 31 7.79 7.25 4.93
N GLY A 32 6.90 6.29 5.16
CA GLY A 32 5.50 6.54 5.49
C GLY A 32 4.62 6.99 4.32
N ASN A 33 3.36 7.27 4.62
CA ASN A 33 2.31 7.42 3.62
C ASN A 33 2.53 8.62 2.67
N ILE A 34 3.10 9.71 3.15
CA ILE A 34 3.37 10.89 2.30
C ILE A 34 4.36 10.52 1.19
N VAL A 35 5.37 9.70 1.50
CA VAL A 35 6.45 9.37 0.57
C VAL A 35 6.14 8.10 -0.22
N ALA A 36 5.99 6.97 0.47
CA ALA A 36 5.68 5.69 -0.16
C ALA A 36 4.26 5.66 -0.74
N GLY A 37 3.28 6.17 0.01
CA GLY A 37 1.87 6.12 -0.39
C GLY A 37 1.61 6.86 -1.69
N LYS A 38 2.23 8.04 -1.90
CA LYS A 38 2.20 8.70 -3.21
C LYS A 38 2.70 7.82 -4.35
N ARG A 39 3.72 7.01 -4.09
CA ARG A 39 4.28 6.15 -5.13
C ARG A 39 3.41 4.92 -5.39
N ILE A 40 2.76 4.38 -4.36
CA ILE A 40 1.71 3.38 -4.48
C ILE A 40 0.54 3.89 -5.33
N MET A 41 0.09 5.14 -5.11
CA MET A 41 -0.96 5.76 -5.93
C MET A 41 -0.57 5.82 -7.41
N LYS A 42 0.69 6.13 -7.72
CA LYS A 42 1.22 6.10 -9.10
C LYS A 42 1.10 4.70 -9.73
N PHE A 43 1.39 3.63 -8.97
CA PHE A 43 1.23 2.26 -9.47
C PHE A 43 -0.24 1.88 -9.74
N LEU A 44 -1.19 2.54 -9.08
CA LEU A 44 -2.62 2.41 -9.36
C LEU A 44 -3.12 3.35 -10.48
N GLY A 45 -2.21 4.06 -11.15
CA GLY A 45 -2.52 4.96 -12.27
C GLY A 45 -2.83 6.40 -11.87
N ILE A 46 -2.64 6.79 -10.61
CA ILE A 46 -2.87 8.14 -10.11
C ILE A 46 -1.54 8.78 -9.72
N ASP A 47 -0.95 9.60 -10.60
CA ASP A 47 0.31 10.27 -10.30
C ASP A 47 0.10 11.55 -9.49
N LEU A 48 0.65 11.55 -8.26
CA LEU A 48 0.58 12.66 -7.30
C LEU A 48 1.85 13.54 -7.32
N GLY A 49 2.76 13.32 -8.28
CA GLY A 49 3.98 14.08 -8.46
C GLY A 49 5.04 13.83 -7.38
N ILE A 50 5.96 14.77 -7.24
CA ILE A 50 7.07 14.69 -6.28
C ILE A 50 6.68 15.16 -4.87
N ASN A 51 7.53 14.83 -3.91
CA ASN A 51 7.48 15.38 -2.56
C ASN A 51 8.18 16.72 -2.46
N ARG A 52 7.59 17.60 -1.64
CA ARG A 52 8.18 18.89 -1.27
C ARG A 52 9.00 18.73 0.00
N THR A 53 10.04 19.55 0.14
CA THR A 53 10.83 19.68 1.37
C THR A 53 9.91 19.90 2.58
N PRO A 54 10.15 19.21 3.72
CA PRO A 54 11.33 18.41 4.07
C PRO A 54 11.26 16.93 3.68
N PHE A 55 10.22 16.48 2.97
CA PHE A 55 10.07 15.07 2.63
C PHE A 55 11.01 14.67 1.49
N GLN A 56 11.75 13.59 1.71
CA GLN A 56 12.58 12.97 0.68
C GLN A 56 11.70 12.30 -0.39
N ASN A 57 12.23 12.19 -1.60
CA ASN A 57 11.61 11.43 -2.68
C ASN A 57 12.08 9.98 -2.65
N VAL A 58 11.29 9.08 -3.25
CA VAL A 58 11.67 7.69 -3.52
C VAL A 58 12.60 7.69 -4.73
N THR A 59 13.70 6.94 -4.69
CA THR A 59 14.58 6.75 -5.86
C THR A 59 14.00 5.71 -6.83
N ASP A 60 14.51 5.63 -8.06
CA ASP A 60 14.02 4.65 -9.05
C ASP A 60 14.28 3.19 -8.61
N GLU A 61 15.39 2.95 -7.89
CA GLU A 61 15.71 1.65 -7.31
C GLU A 61 14.73 1.28 -6.21
N GLU A 62 14.44 2.21 -5.29
CA GLU A 62 13.46 2.00 -4.24
C GLU A 62 12.05 1.80 -4.81
N GLU A 63 11.67 2.55 -5.86
CA GLU A 63 10.39 2.39 -6.56
C GLU A 63 10.26 0.95 -7.10
N THR A 64 11.34 0.41 -7.68
CA THR A 64 11.38 -0.98 -8.16
C THR A 64 11.21 -2.00 -7.03
N ILE A 65 11.84 -1.78 -5.87
CA ILE A 65 11.74 -2.68 -4.72
C ILE A 65 10.35 -2.61 -4.08
N ILE A 66 9.81 -1.40 -3.87
CA ILE A 66 8.45 -1.20 -3.36
C ILE A 66 7.44 -1.95 -4.22
N ARG A 67 7.54 -1.83 -5.55
CA ARG A 67 6.65 -2.54 -6.48
C ARG A 67 6.73 -4.06 -6.30
N LYS A 68 7.93 -4.63 -6.20
CA LYS A 68 8.13 -6.07 -5.98
C LYS A 68 7.58 -6.54 -4.64
N GLU A 69 7.78 -5.77 -3.57
CA GLU A 69 7.21 -6.12 -2.26
C GLU A 69 5.68 -6.13 -2.30
N LEU A 70 5.06 -5.15 -2.97
CA LEU A 70 3.60 -5.10 -3.15
C LEU A 70 3.09 -6.24 -4.03
N GLU A 71 3.82 -6.61 -5.09
CA GLU A 71 3.52 -7.80 -5.90
C GLU A 71 3.53 -9.08 -5.05
N ALA A 72 4.52 -9.25 -4.18
CA ALA A 72 4.61 -10.42 -3.30
C ALA A 72 3.46 -10.52 -2.28
N ILE A 73 2.86 -9.39 -1.91
CA ILE A 73 1.69 -9.32 -1.01
C ILE A 73 0.37 -9.55 -1.77
N GLY A 74 0.40 -9.62 -3.11
CA GLY A 74 -0.81 -9.68 -3.93
C GLY A 74 -1.60 -8.36 -3.97
N PHE A 75 -0.91 -7.22 -3.74
CA PHE A 75 -1.54 -5.91 -3.65
C PHE A 75 -2.34 -5.53 -4.90
N PHE A 76 -1.74 -5.72 -6.08
CA PHE A 76 -2.34 -5.37 -7.37
C PHE A 76 -3.52 -6.27 -7.74
N GLU A 77 -3.60 -7.44 -7.14
CA GLU A 77 -4.77 -8.29 -7.27
C GLU A 77 -5.90 -7.73 -6.41
N ARG A 78 -5.67 -7.34 -5.16
CA ARG A 78 -6.76 -6.97 -4.24
C ARG A 78 -7.25 -5.52 -4.36
N CYS A 79 -6.46 -4.61 -4.93
CA CYS A 79 -6.78 -3.18 -4.97
C CYS A 79 -7.40 -2.72 -6.30
N ASN A 80 -8.22 -1.66 -6.23
CA ASN A 80 -8.84 -0.98 -7.38
C ASN A 80 -9.67 -1.90 -8.31
N ARG A 81 -10.35 -2.90 -7.74
CA ARG A 81 -11.40 -3.66 -8.42
C ARG A 81 -12.71 -2.90 -8.28
N ILE A 82 -13.25 -2.44 -9.40
CA ILE A 82 -14.59 -1.83 -9.51
C ILE A 82 -15.65 -2.93 -9.40
#